data_AF-A0A8T0VHU3-F1
#
_entry.id   AF-A0A8T0VHU3-F1
#
_cell.length_a   1.000
_cell.length_b   1.000
_cell.length_c   1.000
_cell.angle_alpha   90.00
_cell.angle_beta   90.00
_cell.angle_gamma   90.00
#
_symmetry.space_group_name_H-M   'P 1'
#
loop_
_entity.id
_entity.type
_entity.pdbx_description
1 polymer ?
#
loop_
_entity_poly.entity_id
_entity_poly.type
_entity_poly.pdbx_seq_one_letter_code
_entity_poly.pdbx_strand_id
1 'polypeptide(L)'
;MCMGDFNEVLPREEHQGVQERSHAQIAGFREVVDVCGFHDLGYEGRSWTFEKRVACGSYCRVRLDRALATADWCSRFSEARVSHLTGAASDHGPILLRWEQDESDRRKKKKKIFRYEVMWESHEDFIAMLAQTWQGGGKAHTLQELNEKVARLAGSLSEWGAHSFGHVRRELKALNEELEGMRSDTTRAGGPSHAEIKVVERIMELNHREKIMWKQRSRIMWLTEGDRNTRFFHLRAS
;
A
#
# COMPACT_ATOMS: atom_id res chain seq x y z
N MET A 1 -15.33 9.43 -15.14
CA MET A 1 -13.99 8.83 -15.08
C MET A 1 -14.12 7.35 -14.79
N CYS A 2 -13.33 6.53 -15.47
CA CYS A 2 -13.19 5.08 -15.25
C CYS A 2 -11.71 4.80 -14.98
N MET A 3 -11.38 4.02 -13.95
CA MET A 3 -10.00 3.72 -13.59
C MET A 3 -9.87 2.29 -13.10
N GLY A 4 -8.84 1.58 -13.56
CA GLY A 4 -8.57 0.20 -13.18
C GLY A 4 -7.98 -0.60 -14.34
N ASP A 5 -8.03 -1.92 -14.20
CA ASP A 5 -7.57 -2.89 -15.20
C ASP A 5 -8.63 -3.06 -16.31
N PHE A 6 -8.28 -2.67 -17.53
CA PHE A 6 -9.12 -2.87 -18.72
C PHE A 6 -8.75 -4.15 -19.48
N ASN A 7 -7.65 -4.80 -19.10
CA ASN A 7 -7.04 -5.94 -19.78
C ASN A 7 -6.71 -5.69 -21.27
N GLU A 8 -6.78 -4.43 -21.73
CA GLU A 8 -6.62 -4.01 -23.12
C GLU A 8 -5.55 -2.91 -23.30
N VAL A 9 -4.97 -2.86 -24.51
CA VAL A 9 -3.97 -1.85 -24.90
C VAL A 9 -4.55 -0.84 -25.87
N LEU A 10 -4.11 0.43 -25.79
CA LEU A 10 -4.53 1.47 -26.74
C LEU A 10 -3.59 1.45 -27.96
N PRO A 11 -2.30 1.82 -27.85
CA PRO A 11 -1.28 1.47 -28.83
C PRO A 11 -0.78 0.03 -28.72
N ARG A 12 -0.36 -0.56 -29.86
CA ARG A 12 0.29 -1.88 -29.88
C ARG A 12 1.63 -1.83 -29.12
N GLU A 13 2.27 -0.67 -29.15
CA GLU A 13 3.56 -0.35 -28.54
C GLU A 13 3.56 -0.49 -27.01
N GLU A 14 2.39 -0.45 -26.38
CA GLU A 14 2.22 -0.74 -24.95
C GLU A 14 2.33 -2.22 -24.59
N HIS A 15 2.44 -3.11 -25.58
CA HIS A 15 2.70 -4.52 -25.39
C HIS A 15 4.14 -4.85 -25.82
N GLN A 16 4.98 -5.17 -24.84
CA GLN A 16 6.34 -5.64 -25.04
C GLN A 16 6.41 -7.12 -24.66
N GLY A 17 6.60 -8.00 -25.65
CA GLY A 17 6.65 -9.44 -25.39
C GLY A 17 6.61 -10.24 -26.68
N VAL A 18 6.72 -11.56 -26.55
CA VAL A 18 6.71 -12.49 -27.70
C VAL A 18 5.28 -12.71 -28.22
N GLN A 19 4.27 -12.49 -27.38
CA GLN A 19 2.88 -12.67 -27.77
C GLN A 19 2.36 -11.41 -28.48
N GLU A 20 1.65 -11.59 -29.59
CA GLU A 20 0.97 -10.48 -30.25
C GLU A 20 -0.49 -10.41 -29.82
N ARG A 21 -1.00 -9.18 -29.66
CA ARG A 21 -2.44 -8.93 -29.45
C ARG A 21 -3.11 -8.71 -30.80
N SER A 22 -4.38 -9.10 -30.92
CA SER A 22 -5.14 -8.92 -32.16
C SER A 22 -5.34 -7.44 -32.46
N HIS A 23 -5.04 -7.03 -33.70
CA HIS A 23 -5.34 -5.69 -34.18
C HIS A 23 -6.82 -5.34 -34.09
N ALA A 24 -7.72 -6.31 -34.26
CA ALA A 24 -9.16 -6.10 -34.14
C ALA A 24 -9.58 -5.82 -32.69
N GLN A 25 -8.96 -6.48 -31.70
CA GLN A 25 -9.23 -6.22 -30.28
C GLN A 25 -8.80 -4.81 -29.87
N ILE A 26 -7.59 -4.41 -30.29
CA ILE A 26 -7.06 -3.06 -30.04
C ILE A 26 -7.96 -2.00 -30.69
N ALA A 27 -8.39 -2.23 -31.93
CA ALA A 27 -9.31 -1.33 -32.63
C ALA A 27 -10.66 -1.22 -31.92
N GLY A 28 -11.24 -2.34 -31.49
CA GLY A 28 -12.50 -2.35 -30.75
C GLY A 28 -12.40 -1.61 -29.41
N PHE A 29 -11.29 -1.75 -28.67
CA PHE A 29 -11.11 -0.99 -27.43
C PHE A 29 -10.99 0.52 -27.70
N ARG A 30 -10.25 0.93 -28.74
CA ARG A 30 -10.17 2.35 -29.15
C ARG A 30 -11.53 2.91 -29.53
N GLU A 31 -12.34 2.14 -30.25
CA GLU A 31 -13.71 2.53 -30.63
C GLU A 31 -14.57 2.74 -29.37
N VAL A 32 -14.51 1.85 -28.38
CA VAL A 32 -15.25 2.02 -27.12
C VAL A 32 -14.80 3.28 -26.37
N VAL A 33 -13.50 3.58 -26.34
CA VAL A 33 -12.97 4.79 -25.71
C VAL A 33 -13.48 6.05 -26.42
N ASP A 34 -13.48 6.04 -27.75
CA ASP A 34 -13.96 7.16 -28.58
C ASP A 34 -15.48 7.38 -28.46
N VAL A 35 -16.28 6.31 -28.62
CA VAL A 35 -17.75 6.35 -28.50
C VAL A 35 -18.19 6.83 -27.13
N CYS A 36 -17.47 6.45 -26.07
CA CYS A 36 -17.76 6.93 -24.71
C CYS A 36 -17.24 8.36 -24.43
N GLY A 37 -16.51 8.99 -25.37
CA GLY A 37 -15.91 10.31 -25.20
C GLY A 37 -14.82 10.34 -24.12
N PHE A 38 -14.14 9.21 -23.91
CA PHE A 38 -13.07 9.08 -22.93
C PHE A 38 -11.72 9.47 -23.52
N HIS A 39 -10.89 10.05 -22.67
CA HIS A 39 -9.51 10.42 -22.93
C HIS A 39 -8.63 9.67 -21.92
N ASP A 40 -7.54 9.07 -22.39
CA ASP A 40 -6.51 8.52 -21.50
C ASP A 40 -5.79 9.69 -20.82
N LEU A 41 -5.79 9.71 -19.49
CA LEU A 41 -5.11 10.74 -18.70
C LEU A 41 -3.57 10.64 -18.80
N GLY A 42 -3.05 9.60 -19.45
CA GLY A 42 -1.63 9.34 -19.52
C GLY A 42 -1.09 8.80 -18.20
N TYR A 43 0.23 8.91 -18.00
CA TYR A 43 0.90 8.46 -16.79
C TYR A 43 2.30 9.07 -16.64
N GLU A 44 2.82 9.02 -15.42
CA GLU A 44 4.20 9.25 -15.03
C GLU A 44 4.82 7.93 -14.51
N GLY A 45 6.10 7.69 -14.79
CA GLY A 45 6.81 6.48 -14.38
C GLY A 45 6.96 5.44 -15.49
N ARG A 46 6.99 4.16 -15.13
CA ARG A 46 7.21 3.04 -16.07
C ARG A 46 6.11 2.96 -17.11
N SER A 47 6.42 2.49 -18.32
CA SER A 47 5.46 2.38 -19.42
C SER A 47 4.52 1.17 -19.37
N TRP A 48 4.65 0.31 -18.35
CA TRP A 48 3.81 -0.87 -18.14
C TRP A 48 3.22 -0.89 -16.74
N THR A 49 2.07 -1.54 -16.60
CA THR A 49 1.41 -1.81 -15.31
C THR A 49 1.33 -3.29 -15.03
N PHE A 50 1.58 -4.15 -16.02
CA PHE A 50 1.65 -5.59 -15.87
C PHE A 50 3.04 -6.08 -16.30
N GLU A 51 3.65 -6.95 -15.50
CA GLU A 51 4.91 -7.60 -15.81
C GLU A 51 4.88 -9.06 -15.41
N LYS A 52 5.15 -9.95 -16.37
CA LYS A 52 5.23 -11.39 -16.14
C LYS A 52 6.48 -11.95 -16.79
N ARG A 53 7.18 -12.81 -16.05
CA ARG A 53 8.31 -13.57 -16.58
C ARG A 53 7.83 -14.62 -17.58
N VAL A 54 8.50 -14.72 -18.72
CA VAL A 54 8.26 -15.73 -19.74
C VAL A 54 9.47 -16.67 -19.90
N ALA A 55 9.34 -17.68 -20.76
CA ALA A 55 10.41 -18.63 -21.04
C ALA A 55 11.71 -17.92 -21.45
N CYS A 56 12.86 -18.54 -21.17
CA CYS A 56 14.20 -18.00 -21.43
C CYS A 56 14.58 -16.75 -20.60
N GLY A 57 13.79 -16.38 -19.57
CA GLY A 57 14.18 -15.33 -18.62
C GLY A 57 13.94 -13.90 -19.13
N SER A 58 13.16 -13.74 -20.21
CA SER A 58 12.65 -12.44 -20.63
C SER A 58 11.34 -12.10 -19.90
N TYR A 59 10.88 -10.86 -20.07
CA TYR A 59 9.64 -10.34 -19.49
C TYR A 59 8.63 -10.00 -20.58
N CYS A 60 7.37 -10.32 -20.32
CA CYS A 60 6.23 -9.74 -21.01
C CYS A 60 5.73 -8.58 -20.17
N ARG A 61 5.70 -7.38 -20.76
CA ARG A 61 5.29 -6.13 -20.10
C ARG A 61 4.17 -5.50 -20.89
N VAL A 62 3.09 -5.15 -20.18
CA VAL A 62 1.89 -4.58 -20.80
C VAL A 62 1.33 -3.46 -19.94
N ARG A 63 0.79 -2.40 -20.56
CA ARG A 63 -0.03 -1.41 -19.84
C ARG A 63 -1.50 -1.82 -19.90
N LEU A 64 -2.03 -2.34 -18.79
CA LEU A 64 -3.42 -2.82 -18.69
C LEU A 64 -4.29 -1.90 -17.83
N ASP A 65 -3.67 -1.27 -16.83
CA ASP A 65 -4.33 -0.40 -15.87
C ASP A 65 -4.28 1.04 -16.35
N ARG A 66 -5.43 1.71 -16.39
CA ARG A 66 -5.56 3.08 -16.93
C ARG A 66 -6.51 3.93 -16.10
N ALA A 67 -6.42 5.24 -16.27
CA ALA A 67 -7.46 6.18 -15.89
C ALA A 67 -7.97 6.90 -17.14
N LEU A 68 -9.23 6.68 -17.46
CA LEU A 68 -9.94 7.25 -18.60
C LEU A 68 -10.95 8.29 -18.09
N ALA A 69 -10.96 9.48 -18.68
CA ALA A 69 -11.82 10.58 -18.23
C ALA A 69 -12.49 11.30 -19.39
N THR A 70 -13.68 11.84 -19.14
CA THR A 70 -14.38 12.68 -20.12
C THR A 70 -13.78 14.08 -20.14
N ALA A 71 -14.00 14.82 -21.22
CA ALA A 71 -13.53 16.21 -21.33
C ALA A 71 -14.02 17.11 -20.18
N ASP A 72 -15.28 16.95 -19.73
CA ASP A 72 -15.84 17.67 -18.57
C ASP A 72 -15.13 17.30 -17.25
N TRP A 73 -14.65 16.07 -17.11
CA TRP A 73 -13.87 15.69 -15.93
C TRP A 73 -12.47 16.32 -15.99
N CYS A 74 -11.81 16.27 -17.15
CA CYS A 74 -10.49 16.87 -17.34
C CYS A 74 -10.50 18.39 -17.13
N SER A 75 -11.57 19.09 -17.52
CA SER A 75 -11.69 20.54 -17.29
C SER A 75 -11.85 20.88 -15.81
N ARG A 76 -12.54 20.04 -15.02
CA ARG A 76 -12.68 20.21 -13.56
C ARG A 76 -11.40 19.88 -12.80
N PHE A 77 -10.63 18.92 -13.29
CA PHE A 77 -9.44 18.38 -12.63
C PHE A 77 -8.20 18.51 -13.52
N SER A 78 -7.89 19.74 -13.94
CA SER A 78 -6.81 20.02 -14.89
C SER A 78 -5.41 19.67 -14.38
N GLU A 79 -5.23 19.58 -13.06
CA GLU A 79 -3.97 19.19 -12.42
C GLU A 79 -3.88 17.70 -12.10
N ALA A 80 -4.85 16.89 -12.55
CA ALA A 80 -4.86 15.46 -12.32
C ALA A 80 -3.63 14.79 -12.96
N ARG A 81 -2.93 13.97 -12.18
CA ARG A 81 -1.78 13.18 -12.62
C ARG A 81 -1.96 11.73 -12.23
N VAL A 82 -1.64 10.83 -13.16
CA VAL A 82 -1.57 9.39 -12.92
C VAL A 82 -0.12 8.99 -12.81
N SER A 83 0.26 8.23 -11.79
CA SER A 83 1.60 7.65 -11.66
C SER A 83 1.50 6.13 -11.59
N HIS A 84 2.36 5.42 -12.32
CA HIS A 84 2.50 3.96 -12.18
C HIS A 84 3.47 3.65 -11.03
N LEU A 85 3.03 2.82 -10.08
CA LEU A 85 3.82 2.42 -8.92
C LEU A 85 4.34 0.99 -9.06
N THR A 86 5.48 0.68 -8.45
CA THR A 86 6.00 -0.70 -8.38
C THR A 86 5.25 -1.54 -7.35
N GLY A 87 4.64 -2.62 -7.82
CA GLY A 87 4.06 -3.66 -6.97
C GLY A 87 5.10 -4.70 -6.57
N ALA A 88 5.30 -4.92 -5.27
CA ALA A 88 6.25 -5.93 -4.78
C ALA A 88 5.73 -7.37 -4.94
N ALA A 89 4.42 -7.58 -4.76
CA ALA A 89 3.80 -8.89 -4.57
C ALA A 89 2.76 -9.28 -5.63
N SER A 90 2.60 -8.46 -6.68
CA SER A 90 1.67 -8.70 -7.77
C SER A 90 2.40 -8.53 -9.10
N ASP A 91 1.94 -9.26 -10.10
CA ASP A 91 2.25 -9.04 -11.52
C ASP A 91 1.66 -7.74 -12.06
N HIS A 92 0.69 -7.14 -11.37
CA HIS A 92 0.23 -5.77 -11.59
C HIS A 92 0.92 -4.75 -10.67
N GLY A 93 1.23 -3.59 -11.24
CA GLY A 93 1.69 -2.37 -10.60
C GLY A 93 0.51 -1.45 -10.34
N PRO A 94 0.33 -0.94 -9.11
CA PRO A 94 -0.75 -0.01 -8.81
C PRO A 94 -0.66 1.29 -9.61
N ILE A 95 -1.80 1.85 -9.98
CA ILE A 95 -1.90 3.19 -10.55
C ILE A 95 -2.43 4.18 -9.51
N LEU A 96 -1.77 5.34 -9.39
CA LEU A 96 -2.11 6.38 -8.42
C LEU A 96 -2.58 7.64 -9.15
N LEU A 97 -3.85 7.99 -8.99
CA LEU A 97 -4.40 9.27 -9.46
C LEU A 97 -4.32 10.30 -8.33
N ARG A 98 -3.70 11.45 -8.60
CA ARG A 98 -3.65 12.61 -7.70
C ARG A 98 -4.27 13.81 -8.39
N TRP A 99 -5.20 14.49 -7.72
CA TRP A 99 -5.82 15.71 -8.23
C TRP A 99 -6.05 16.68 -7.06
N GLU A 100 -5.00 17.28 -6.52
CA GLU A 100 -5.16 18.33 -5.50
C GLU A 100 -3.89 19.17 -5.45
N GLN A 101 -4.04 20.49 -5.39
CA GLN A 101 -3.01 21.38 -4.88
C GLN A 101 -2.76 21.01 -3.43
N ASP A 102 -1.52 21.10 -3.01
CA ASP A 102 -1.06 20.93 -1.63
C ASP A 102 -1.84 21.91 -0.73
N GLU A 103 -3.05 21.53 -0.31
CA GLU A 103 -3.79 22.12 0.81
C GLU A 103 -2.91 21.83 2.01
N SER A 104 -1.93 22.72 2.17
CA SER A 104 -0.93 22.73 3.23
C SER A 104 -1.59 22.19 4.48
N ASP A 105 -1.02 21.10 4.97
CA ASP A 105 -1.48 20.15 5.99
C ASP A 105 -1.94 20.84 7.31
N ARG A 106 -2.97 21.69 7.22
CA ARG A 106 -3.63 22.45 8.27
C ARG A 106 -4.83 21.69 8.79
N ARG A 107 -4.84 20.35 8.63
CA ARG A 107 -5.60 19.50 9.54
C ARG A 107 -5.00 19.70 10.92
N LYS A 108 -5.57 20.65 11.68
CA LYS A 108 -5.31 20.83 13.12
C LYS A 108 -5.15 19.44 13.70
N LYS A 109 -3.95 19.11 14.21
CA LYS A 109 -3.65 17.80 14.79
C LYS A 109 -4.72 17.52 15.84
N LYS A 110 -5.76 16.77 15.48
CA LYS A 110 -6.74 16.31 16.46
C LYS A 110 -5.95 15.53 17.49
N LYS A 111 -6.21 15.78 18.78
CA LYS A 111 -5.58 15.01 19.85
C LYS A 111 -5.79 13.53 19.53
N LYS A 112 -4.70 12.83 19.22
CA LYS A 112 -4.77 11.39 18.96
C LYS A 112 -5.14 10.72 20.27
N ILE A 113 -6.31 10.09 20.30
CA ILE A 113 -6.70 9.23 21.41
C ILE A 113 -5.78 8.01 21.35
N PHE A 114 -5.21 7.64 22.49
CA PHE A 114 -4.42 6.41 22.58
C PHE A 114 -5.26 5.20 22.17
N ARG A 115 -4.70 4.39 21.28
CA ARG A 115 -5.26 3.09 20.90
C ARG A 115 -4.11 2.13 20.79
N TYR A 116 -4.26 0.98 21.44
CA TYR A 116 -3.34 -0.13 21.28
C TYR A 116 -3.42 -0.66 19.85
N GLU A 117 -2.29 -0.84 19.18
CA GLU A 117 -2.24 -1.43 17.84
C GLU A 117 -1.58 -2.82 17.92
N VAL A 118 -2.28 -3.86 17.50
CA VAL A 118 -1.81 -5.26 17.56
C VAL A 118 -0.54 -5.46 16.74
N MET A 119 -0.33 -4.66 15.69
CA MET A 119 0.92 -4.69 14.93
C MET A 119 2.18 -4.42 15.76
N TRP A 120 2.06 -3.83 16.96
CA TRP A 120 3.21 -3.63 17.84
C TRP A 120 3.77 -4.97 18.35
N GLU A 121 2.91 -5.98 18.52
CA GLU A 121 3.29 -7.31 19.00
C GLU A 121 4.23 -8.05 18.03
N SER A 122 4.25 -7.68 16.74
CA SER A 122 5.16 -8.28 15.76
C SER A 122 6.56 -7.66 15.78
N HIS A 123 6.80 -6.63 16.58
CA HIS A 123 8.13 -6.02 16.71
C HIS A 123 8.95 -6.78 17.76
N GLU A 124 10.17 -7.17 17.42
CA GLU A 124 11.04 -8.01 18.27
C GLU A 124 11.23 -7.42 19.67
N ASP A 125 11.49 -6.12 19.74
CA ASP A 125 11.70 -5.39 21.01
C ASP A 125 10.41 -5.07 21.78
N PHE A 126 9.22 -5.36 21.25
CA PHE A 126 7.97 -4.92 21.86
C PHE A 126 7.77 -5.49 23.26
N ILE A 127 7.97 -6.80 23.42
CA ILE A 127 7.79 -7.48 24.71
C ILE A 127 8.80 -6.99 25.73
N ALA A 128 10.06 -6.79 25.32
CA ALA A 128 11.12 -6.28 26.18
C ALA A 128 10.81 -4.85 26.66
N MET A 129 10.42 -3.97 25.75
CA MET A 129 10.03 -2.58 26.06
C MET A 129 8.79 -2.55 26.98
N LEU A 130 7.78 -3.38 26.71
CA LEU A 130 6.57 -3.48 27.53
C LEU A 130 6.90 -3.93 28.95
N ALA A 131 7.71 -4.97 29.09
CA ALA A 131 8.14 -5.51 30.38
C ALA A 131 8.96 -4.48 31.17
N GLN A 132 9.91 -3.81 30.51
CA GLN A 132 10.73 -2.77 31.11
C GLN A 132 9.87 -1.60 31.63
N THR A 133 8.93 -1.12 30.81
CA THR A 133 8.03 -0.02 31.18
C THR A 133 7.12 -0.42 32.34
N TRP A 134 6.60 -1.65 32.32
CA TRP A 134 5.74 -2.15 33.39
C TRP A 134 6.49 -2.37 34.71
N GLN A 135 7.71 -2.90 34.66
CA GLN A 135 8.48 -3.19 35.87
C GLN A 135 9.14 -1.93 36.46
N GLY A 136 9.58 -0.99 35.62
CA GLY A 136 10.21 0.27 36.04
C GLY A 136 9.30 1.15 36.91
N GLY A 137 7.98 0.97 36.83
CA GLY A 137 7.01 1.69 37.65
C GLY A 137 6.84 1.18 39.09
N GLY A 138 7.53 0.10 39.49
CA GLY A 138 7.38 -0.53 40.80
C GLY A 138 6.09 -1.35 40.98
N LYS A 139 5.87 -1.92 42.17
CA LYS A 139 4.60 -2.57 42.52
C LYS A 139 3.57 -1.49 42.88
N ALA A 140 2.35 -1.64 42.36
CA ALA A 140 1.21 -0.81 42.76
C ALA A 140 0.47 -1.51 43.89
N HIS A 141 0.22 -0.79 44.98
CA HIS A 141 -0.49 -1.25 46.17
C HIS A 141 -1.89 -0.66 46.29
N THR A 142 -2.17 0.42 45.55
CA THR A 142 -3.47 1.08 45.50
C THR A 142 -4.04 1.13 44.07
N LEU A 143 -5.35 1.32 43.95
CA LEU A 143 -6.01 1.52 42.65
C LEU A 143 -5.51 2.78 41.94
N GLN A 144 -5.16 3.83 42.71
CA GLN A 144 -4.59 5.05 42.17
C GLN A 144 -3.21 4.79 41.53
N GLU A 145 -2.32 4.10 42.26
CA GLU A 145 -1.00 3.72 41.74
C GLU A 145 -1.10 2.83 40.51
N LEU A 146 -2.08 1.92 40.48
CA LEU A 146 -2.36 1.09 39.31
C LEU A 146 -2.79 1.94 38.11
N ASN A 147 -3.70 2.90 38.32
CA ASN A 147 -4.16 3.81 37.26
C ASN A 147 -3.01 4.66 36.71
N GLU A 148 -2.17 5.23 37.58
CA GLU A 148 -0.97 6.00 37.19
C GLU A 148 0.03 5.12 36.42
N LYS A 149 0.19 3.85 36.82
CA LYS A 149 1.03 2.89 36.12
C LYS A 149 0.50 2.56 34.72
N VAL A 150 -0.81 2.35 34.57
CA VAL A 150 -1.46 2.13 33.27
C VAL A 150 -1.37 3.38 32.39
N ALA A 151 -1.55 4.58 32.96
CA ALA A 151 -1.42 5.84 32.23
C ALA A 151 0.02 6.06 31.71
N ARG A 152 1.03 5.76 32.53
CA ARG A 152 2.44 5.77 32.10
C ARG A 152 2.69 4.80 30.95
N LEU A 153 2.20 3.56 31.08
CA LEU A 153 2.32 2.55 30.02
C LEU A 153 1.67 3.01 28.71
N ALA A 154 0.46 3.59 28.78
CA ALA A 154 -0.23 4.14 27.62
C ALA A 154 0.55 5.28 26.95
N GLY A 155 1.22 6.13 27.73
CA GLY A 155 2.14 7.16 27.24
C GLY A 155 3.32 6.57 26.48
N SER A 156 4.04 5.63 27.09
CA SER A 156 5.19 4.96 26.46
C SER A 156 4.79 4.17 25.21
N LEU A 157 3.65 3.49 25.22
CA LEU A 157 3.11 2.80 24.04
C LEU A 157 2.72 3.77 22.91
N SER A 158 2.18 4.94 23.25
CA SER A 158 1.86 5.98 22.26
C SER A 158 3.12 6.48 21.57
N GLU A 159 4.17 6.73 22.35
CA GLU A 159 5.47 7.17 21.86
C GLU A 159 6.16 6.07 21.03
N TRP A 160 6.16 4.84 21.52
CA TRP A 160 6.65 3.67 20.79
C TRP A 160 5.92 3.52 19.45
N GLY A 161 4.59 3.61 19.46
CA GLY A 161 3.78 3.52 18.26
C GLY A 161 4.15 4.59 17.23
N ALA A 162 4.40 5.83 17.67
CA ALA A 162 4.84 6.90 16.76
C ALA A 162 6.23 6.63 16.15
N HIS A 163 7.18 6.16 16.96
CA HIS A 163 8.54 5.85 16.51
C HIS A 163 8.59 4.62 15.63
N SER A 164 8.06 3.49 16.09
CA SER A 164 8.07 2.21 15.39
C SER A 164 7.26 2.26 14.10
N PHE A 165 6.03 2.79 14.12
CA PHE A 165 5.23 2.90 12.90
C PHE A 165 5.78 3.96 11.94
N GLY A 166 6.30 5.07 12.46
CA GLY A 166 7.01 6.07 11.66
C GLY A 166 8.28 5.49 11.02
N HIS A 167 8.95 4.54 11.66
CA HIS A 167 10.04 3.77 11.08
C HIS A 167 9.53 2.85 9.95
N VAL A 168 8.50 2.03 10.21
CA VAL A 168 7.91 1.13 9.21
C VAL A 168 7.52 1.85 7.92
N ARG A 169 6.86 3.01 8.02
CA ARG A 169 6.46 3.80 6.83
C ARG A 169 7.64 4.37 6.07
N ARG A 170 8.67 4.86 6.78
CA ARG A 170 9.89 5.39 6.14
C ARG A 170 10.67 4.27 5.46
N GLU A 171 10.77 3.13 6.11
CA GLU A 171 11.41 1.92 5.58
C GLU A 171 10.67 1.40 4.34
N LEU A 172 9.34 1.29 4.38
CA LEU A 172 8.52 0.95 3.21
C LEU A 172 8.75 1.92 2.05
N LYS A 173 8.79 3.23 2.33
CA LYS A 173 9.05 4.23 1.29
C LYS A 173 10.42 4.01 0.64
N ALA A 174 11.47 3.87 1.45
CA ALA A 174 12.84 3.66 0.97
C ALA A 174 12.96 2.36 0.15
N LEU A 175 12.39 1.25 0.64
CA LEU A 175 12.42 -0.03 -0.07
C LEU A 175 11.63 0.01 -1.39
N ASN A 176 10.49 0.72 -1.44
CA ASN A 176 9.76 0.89 -2.69
C ASN A 176 10.53 1.75 -3.71
N GLU A 177 11.23 2.79 -3.27
CA GLU A 177 12.11 3.59 -4.13
C GLU A 177 13.30 2.77 -4.65
N GLU A 178 13.91 1.95 -3.80
CA GLU A 178 14.95 1.00 -4.19
C GLU A 178 14.43 -0.01 -5.22
N LEU A 179 13.25 -0.59 -4.97
CA LEU A 179 12.63 -1.57 -5.87
C LEU A 179 12.26 -0.95 -7.22
N GLU A 180 11.74 0.28 -7.23
CA GLU A 180 11.47 1.04 -8.46
C GLU A 180 12.78 1.27 -9.24
N GLY A 181 13.87 1.64 -8.56
CA GLY A 181 15.19 1.75 -9.16
C GLY A 181 15.64 0.45 -9.83
N MET A 182 15.52 -0.69 -9.14
CA MET A 182 15.88 -2.02 -9.66
C MET A 182 15.00 -2.47 -10.85
N ARG A 183 13.74 -2.02 -10.92
CA ARG A 183 12.76 -2.44 -11.95
C ARG A 183 12.56 -1.43 -13.08
N SER A 184 13.13 -0.24 -12.96
CA SER A 184 13.05 0.81 -13.98
C SER A 184 13.84 0.48 -15.26
N ASP A 185 14.83 -0.42 -15.17
CA ASP A 185 15.64 -0.83 -16.31
C ASP A 185 14.87 -1.75 -17.27
N THR A 186 14.51 -1.21 -18.43
CA THR A 186 13.83 -1.94 -19.50
C THR A 186 14.70 -3.03 -20.13
N THR A 187 16.02 -2.93 -20.02
CA THR A 187 16.97 -3.90 -20.59
C THR A 187 17.23 -5.10 -19.67
N ARG A 188 16.63 -5.10 -18.49
CA ARG A 188 16.74 -6.19 -17.51
C ARG A 188 16.45 -7.54 -18.15
N ALA A 189 17.50 -8.35 -18.25
CA ALA A 189 17.46 -9.73 -18.72
C ALA A 189 17.75 -10.68 -17.56
N GLY A 190 17.06 -11.82 -17.50
CA GLY A 190 17.18 -12.77 -16.41
C GLY A 190 16.21 -12.51 -15.26
N GLY A 191 16.18 -13.43 -14.30
CA GLY A 191 15.28 -13.36 -13.15
C GLY A 191 15.61 -12.22 -12.16
N PRO A 192 14.80 -12.07 -11.10
CA PRO A 192 15.12 -11.18 -9.99
C PRO A 192 16.50 -11.45 -9.42
N SER A 193 17.24 -10.37 -9.11
CA SER A 193 18.49 -10.51 -8.38
C SER A 193 18.23 -10.96 -6.94
N HIS A 194 19.24 -11.54 -6.29
CA HIS A 194 19.13 -11.89 -4.86
C HIS A 194 18.82 -10.67 -3.98
N ALA A 195 19.34 -9.49 -4.36
CA ALA A 195 19.04 -8.24 -3.68
C ALA A 195 17.55 -7.86 -3.82
N GLU A 196 17.00 -7.95 -5.03
CA GLU A 196 15.58 -7.67 -5.29
C GLU A 196 14.67 -8.60 -4.50
N ILE A 197 14.99 -9.90 -4.44
CA ILE A 197 14.20 -10.88 -3.69
C ILE A 197 14.11 -10.46 -2.22
N LYS A 198 15.25 -10.10 -1.60
CA LYS A 198 15.27 -9.64 -0.21
C LYS A 198 14.48 -8.35 0.01
N VAL A 199 14.58 -7.38 -0.91
CA VAL A 199 13.80 -6.14 -0.84
C VAL A 199 12.31 -6.44 -0.92
N VAL A 200 11.89 -7.30 -1.84
CA VAL A 200 10.48 -7.72 -2.00
C VAL A 200 9.98 -8.44 -0.74
N GLU A 201 10.73 -9.38 -0.20
CA GLU A 201 10.39 -10.10 1.04
C GLU A 201 10.20 -9.11 2.20
N ARG A 202 11.10 -8.14 2.35
CA ARG A 202 10.99 -7.12 3.39
C ARG A 202 9.77 -6.22 3.20
N ILE A 203 9.48 -5.79 1.96
CA ILE A 203 8.27 -5.01 1.66
C ILE A 203 7.02 -5.81 2.01
N MET A 204 6.96 -7.10 1.66
CA MET A 204 5.83 -7.97 1.99
C MET A 204 5.61 -8.07 3.50
N GLU A 205 6.68 -8.25 4.27
CA GLU A 205 6.63 -8.29 5.73
C GLU A 205 6.08 -6.99 6.33
N LEU A 206 6.60 -5.84 5.89
CA LEU A 206 6.16 -4.53 6.40
C LEU A 206 4.71 -4.22 5.99
N ASN A 207 4.32 -4.56 4.75
CA ASN A 207 2.93 -4.44 4.29
C ASN A 207 1.98 -5.33 5.10
N HIS A 208 2.43 -6.52 5.52
CA HIS A 208 1.66 -7.38 6.40
C HIS A 208 1.41 -6.71 7.77
N ARG A 209 2.43 -6.06 8.35
CA ARG A 209 2.28 -5.28 9.59
C ARG A 209 1.28 -4.12 9.43
N GLU A 210 1.36 -3.36 8.33
CA GLU A 210 0.38 -2.31 8.04
C GLU A 210 -1.05 -2.88 7.85
N LYS A 211 -1.18 -4.03 7.18
CA LYS A 211 -2.47 -4.70 6.98
C LYS A 211 -3.13 -5.07 8.31
N ILE A 212 -2.38 -5.61 9.27
CA ILE A 212 -2.89 -5.93 10.62
C ILE A 212 -3.44 -4.66 11.28
N MET A 213 -2.69 -3.56 11.24
CA MET A 213 -3.10 -2.27 11.79
C MET A 213 -4.38 -1.74 11.12
N TRP A 214 -4.45 -1.74 9.77
CA TRP A 214 -5.62 -1.27 9.04
C TRP A 214 -6.85 -2.15 9.30
N LYS A 215 -6.68 -3.47 9.43
CA LYS A 215 -7.76 -4.39 9.82
C LYS A 215 -8.32 -4.04 11.21
N GLN A 216 -7.47 -3.76 12.18
CA GLN A 216 -7.90 -3.34 13.51
C GLN A 216 -8.62 -1.99 13.48
N ARG A 217 -8.08 -1.00 12.77
CA ARG A 217 -8.64 0.37 12.69
C ARG A 217 -9.96 0.46 11.97
N SER A 218 -10.12 -0.30 10.89
CA SER A 218 -11.35 -0.35 10.09
C SER A 218 -12.51 -1.02 10.84
N ARG A 219 -12.25 -1.59 12.03
CA ARG A 219 -13.23 -2.39 12.81
C ARG A 219 -13.79 -3.58 12.01
N ILE A 220 -13.12 -3.98 10.93
CA ILE A 220 -13.40 -5.21 10.15
C ILE A 220 -12.84 -6.40 10.95
N MET A 221 -13.43 -6.60 12.12
CA MET A 221 -13.29 -7.80 12.94
C MET A 221 -14.63 -8.52 13.05
N TRP A 222 -15.73 -7.79 12.90
CA TRP A 222 -17.07 -8.32 13.10
C TRP A 222 -17.46 -9.37 12.04
N LEU A 223 -17.05 -9.17 10.78
CA LEU A 223 -17.41 -10.05 9.65
C LEU A 223 -16.73 -11.43 9.68
N THR A 224 -15.69 -11.64 10.50
CA THR A 224 -14.95 -12.91 10.54
C THR A 224 -14.82 -13.50 11.95
N GLU A 225 -14.83 -12.68 12.99
CA GLU A 225 -14.57 -13.12 14.37
C GLU A 225 -15.70 -12.80 15.36
N GLY A 226 -16.80 -12.18 14.92
CA GLY A 226 -17.91 -11.82 15.80
C GLY A 226 -18.63 -13.02 16.43
N ASP A 227 -18.59 -14.18 15.78
CA ASP A 227 -19.34 -15.39 16.17
C ASP A 227 -18.43 -16.55 16.61
N ARG A 228 -17.11 -16.32 16.71
CA ARG A 228 -16.15 -17.31 17.22
C ARG A 228 -15.69 -16.88 18.59
N ASN A 229 -15.58 -17.83 19.52
CA ASN A 229 -15.13 -17.63 20.90
C ASN A 229 -13.62 -17.26 20.95
N THR A 230 -13.24 -16.14 20.35
CA THR A 230 -11.86 -15.66 20.27
C THR A 230 -11.60 -14.70 21.42
N ARG A 231 -10.32 -14.44 21.69
CA ARG A 231 -9.87 -13.41 22.64
C ARG A 231 -10.57 -12.05 22.42
N PHE A 232 -10.96 -11.73 21.19
CA PHE A 232 -11.70 -10.52 20.86
C PHE A 232 -13.14 -10.51 21.41
N PHE A 233 -13.84 -11.65 21.39
CA PHE A 233 -15.18 -11.78 21.98
C PHE A 233 -15.15 -11.44 23.48
N HIS A 234 -14.16 -11.99 24.20
CA HIS A 234 -13.98 -11.72 25.63
C HIS A 234 -13.58 -10.27 25.94
N LEU A 235 -12.77 -9.63 25.09
CA LEU A 235 -12.35 -8.22 25.28
C LEU A 235 -13.48 -7.20 25.06
N ARG A 236 -14.61 -7.60 24.46
CA ARG A 236 -15.71 -6.71 24.12
C ARG A 236 -17.01 -7.01 24.87
N ALA A 237 -17.12 -8.18 25.50
CA ALA A 237 -18.24 -8.60 26.33
C ALA A 237 -18.06 -8.25 27.83
N SER A 238 -17.06 -7.43 28.18
CA SER A 238 -16.80 -6.94 29.54
C SER A 238 -17.10 -5.46 29.66
#